data_AF-A0A1Y4N8R6-F1
#
_entry.id   AF-A0A1Y4N8R6-F1
#
_cell.length_a   1.000
_cell.length_b   1.000
_cell.length_c   1.000
_cell.angle_alpha   90.00
_cell.angle_beta   90.00
_cell.angle_gamma   90.00
#
_symmetry.space_group_name_H-M   'P 1'
#
loop_
_entity.id
_entity.type
_entity.pdbx_description
1 polymer ?
#
loop_
_entity_poly.entity_id
_entity_poly.type
_entity_poly.pdbx_seq_one_letter_code
_entity_poly.pdbx_strand_id
1 'polypeptide(L)'
;MNKTVEKAYEIMKNEDYDIYKTNLPDLEVGDVCTFNDVWDGAQYIEPEEGSYSYPIADNQWINYIWEILEKKEDEDEVLDTIIKITDIDYYNKKILEH
;
A
#
# COMPACT_ATOMS: atom_id res chain seq x y z
N MET A 1 -7.16 5.27 11.94
CA MET A 1 -7.52 4.84 10.59
C MET A 1 -7.61 6.04 9.68
N ASN A 2 -6.71 6.08 8.71
CA ASN A 2 -6.61 7.15 7.73
C ASN A 2 -7.90 7.25 6.88
N LYS A 3 -8.36 8.46 6.58
CA LYS A 3 -9.57 8.70 5.75
C LYS A 3 -9.49 8.06 4.36
N THR A 4 -8.29 8.00 3.78
CA THR A 4 -8.00 7.30 2.52
C THR A 4 -8.14 5.78 2.69
N VAL A 5 -7.77 5.22 3.84
CA VAL A 5 -7.97 3.79 4.10
C VAL A 5 -9.46 3.49 4.35
N GLU A 6 -10.15 4.33 5.11
CA GLU A 6 -11.61 4.21 5.36
C GLU A 6 -12.42 4.16 4.06
N LYS A 7 -12.21 5.12 3.16
CA LYS A 7 -12.93 5.15 1.89
C LYS A 7 -12.50 4.03 0.93
N ALA A 8 -11.29 3.49 1.06
CA ALA A 8 -10.89 2.30 0.31
C ALA A 8 -11.71 1.07 0.74
N TYR A 9 -11.90 0.87 2.06
CA TYR A 9 -12.81 -0.15 2.58
C TYR A 9 -14.25 0.02 2.10
N GLU A 10 -14.75 1.26 1.98
CA GLU A 10 -16.08 1.51 1.42
C GLU A 10 -16.18 1.08 -0.06
N ILE A 11 -15.14 1.32 -0.86
CA ILE A 11 -15.09 0.88 -2.27
C ILE A 11 -15.09 -0.65 -2.34
N MET A 12 -14.14 -1.31 -1.65
CA MET A 12 -14.02 -2.78 -1.64
C MET A 12 -15.31 -3.47 -1.17
N LYS A 13 -16.06 -2.85 -0.24
CA LYS A 13 -17.34 -3.38 0.24
C LYS A 13 -18.44 -3.38 -0.82
N ASN A 14 -18.37 -2.46 -1.79
CA ASN A 14 -19.32 -2.38 -2.91
C ASN A 14 -18.91 -3.26 -4.10
N GLU A 15 -17.71 -3.84 -4.08
CA GLU A 15 -17.25 -4.76 -5.11
C GLU A 15 -17.82 -6.18 -4.91
N ASP A 16 -18.29 -6.78 -6.01
CA ASP A 16 -18.83 -8.14 -6.01
C ASP A 16 -17.75 -9.21 -5.88
N TYR A 17 -16.51 -8.89 -6.31
CA TYR A 17 -15.41 -9.85 -6.36
C TYR A 17 -14.55 -9.82 -5.08
N ASP A 18 -14.38 -11.00 -4.48
CA ASP A 18 -13.60 -11.16 -3.25
C ASP A 18 -12.10 -10.86 -3.44
N ILE A 19 -11.60 -10.84 -4.68
CA ILE A 19 -10.21 -10.48 -4.98
C ILE A 19 -9.85 -9.06 -4.51
N TYR A 20 -10.84 -8.17 -4.37
CA TYR A 20 -10.64 -6.81 -3.88
C TYR A 20 -10.82 -6.68 -2.37
N LYS A 21 -11.31 -7.72 -1.68
CA LYS A 21 -11.60 -7.66 -0.23
C LYS A 21 -10.37 -8.06 0.57
N THR A 22 -9.28 -7.30 0.39
CA THR A 22 -8.04 -7.47 1.13
C THR A 22 -8.04 -6.63 2.41
N ASN A 23 -7.18 -7.00 3.37
CA ASN A 23 -6.92 -6.16 4.54
C ASN A 23 -5.86 -5.13 4.17
N LEU A 24 -6.26 -3.87 4.18
CA LEU A 24 -5.36 -2.75 3.95
C LEU A 24 -4.59 -2.40 5.23
N PRO A 25 -3.30 -2.04 5.14
CA PRO A 25 -2.53 -1.54 6.27
C PRO A 25 -3.21 -0.34 6.96
N ASP A 26 -3.41 -0.41 8.28
CA ASP A 26 -3.92 0.70 9.10
C ASP A 26 -2.77 1.62 9.50
N LEU A 27 -2.35 2.47 8.56
CA LEU A 27 -1.24 3.40 8.69
C LEU A 27 -1.68 4.84 8.38
N GLU A 28 -1.00 5.81 8.97
CA GLU A 28 -1.19 7.24 8.78
C GLU A 28 0.08 7.91 8.20
N VAL A 29 -0.10 9.05 7.53
CA VAL A 29 1.04 9.83 7.02
C VAL A 29 1.85 10.35 8.20
N GLY A 30 3.15 10.05 8.19
CA GLY A 30 4.08 10.33 9.27
C GLY A 30 4.40 9.13 10.16
N ASP A 31 3.66 8.02 10.04
CA ASP A 31 3.96 6.81 10.80
C ASP A 31 5.32 6.23 10.41
N VAL A 32 6.03 5.75 11.42
CA VAL A 32 7.29 5.01 11.29
C VAL A 32 7.00 3.55 11.59
N CYS A 33 7.20 2.69 10.60
CA CYS A 33 6.88 1.27 10.65
C CYS A 33 7.94 0.44 9.93
N THR A 34 7.80 -0.88 9.95
CA THR A 34 8.62 -1.78 9.15
C THR A 34 8.03 -1.91 7.74
N PHE A 35 8.85 -2.29 6.76
CA PHE A 35 8.36 -2.62 5.42
C PHE A 35 7.32 -3.75 5.45
N ASN A 36 7.48 -4.71 6.37
CA ASN A 36 6.52 -5.79 6.62
C ASN A 36 5.13 -5.30 7.04
N ASP A 37 5.01 -4.11 7.65
CA ASP A 37 3.71 -3.55 8.03
C ASP A 37 2.93 -3.00 6.82
N VAL A 38 3.61 -2.75 5.70
CA VAL A 38 3.02 -2.21 4.46
C VAL A 38 2.83 -3.27 3.39
N TRP A 39 3.74 -4.23 3.26
CA TRP A 39 3.71 -5.22 2.18
C TRP A 39 3.00 -6.51 2.62
N ASP A 40 2.05 -6.98 1.80
CA ASP A 40 1.28 -8.20 2.04
C ASP A 40 1.95 -9.48 1.51
N GLY A 41 3.18 -9.38 1.01
CA GLY A 41 3.88 -10.50 0.38
C GLY A 41 3.44 -10.76 -1.07
N ALA A 42 2.54 -9.96 -1.63
CA ALA A 42 2.10 -10.11 -3.02
C ALA A 42 3.02 -9.33 -3.96
N GLN A 43 3.43 -10.01 -5.04
CA GLN A 43 4.45 -9.55 -6.00
C GLN A 43 5.78 -9.20 -5.32
N TYR A 44 6.90 -9.58 -5.94
CA TYR A 44 8.20 -9.22 -5.39
C TYR A 44 8.41 -7.70 -5.55
N ILE A 45 8.61 -7.00 -4.43
CA ILE A 45 8.93 -5.58 -4.34
C ILE A 45 10.02 -5.39 -3.27
N GLU A 46 10.93 -4.45 -3.53
CA GLU A 46 11.96 -4.02 -2.58
C GLU A 46 11.55 -2.69 -1.91
N PRO A 47 11.98 -2.42 -0.66
CA PRO A 47 11.73 -1.15 0.02
C PRO A 47 12.14 0.10 -0.79
N GLU A 48 13.13 -0.03 -1.67
CA GLU A 48 13.69 1.02 -2.53
C GLU A 48 12.73 1.52 -3.60
N GLU A 49 11.73 0.73 -3.98
CA GLU A 49 10.68 1.16 -4.91
C GLU A 49 9.86 2.33 -4.32
N GLY A 50 9.86 2.48 -2.98
CA GLY A 50 9.32 3.65 -2.29
C GLY A 50 7.80 3.76 -2.30
N SER A 51 7.09 2.81 -2.92
CA SER A 51 5.64 2.75 -2.90
C SER A 51 5.07 1.36 -3.19
N TYR A 52 3.89 1.06 -2.65
CA TYR A 52 3.16 -0.18 -2.92
C TYR A 52 1.66 0.09 -2.99
N SER A 53 1.00 -0.55 -3.96
CA SER A 53 -0.40 -0.30 -4.28
C SER A 53 -1.25 -1.56 -4.10
N TYR A 54 -2.40 -1.40 -3.43
CA TYR A 54 -3.41 -2.43 -3.30
C TYR A 54 -4.57 -2.18 -4.27
N PRO A 55 -5.04 -3.20 -5.02
CA PRO A 55 -6.23 -3.08 -5.85
C PRO A 55 -7.46 -3.07 -4.95
N ILE A 56 -8.32 -2.07 -5.14
CA ILE A 56 -9.57 -1.92 -4.37
C ILE A 56 -10.82 -2.02 -5.24
N ALA A 57 -10.66 -1.99 -6.56
CA ALA A 57 -11.65 -2.30 -7.60
C ALA A 57 -10.92 -2.50 -8.96
N ASP A 58 -11.65 -2.79 -10.04
CA ASP A 58 -11.12 -3.02 -11.40
C ASP A 58 -10.07 -1.98 -11.86
N ASN A 59 -10.32 -0.69 -11.59
CA ASN A 59 -9.46 0.42 -12.02
C ASN A 59 -9.07 1.36 -10.89
N GLN A 60 -9.27 0.94 -9.65
CA GLN A 60 -9.02 1.76 -8.47
C GLN A 60 -8.02 1.09 -7.55
N TRP A 61 -7.06 1.87 -7.08
CA TRP A 61 -5.97 1.43 -6.23
C TRP A 61 -5.77 2.44 -5.10
N ILE A 62 -5.36 1.94 -3.94
CA ILE A 62 -4.80 2.75 -2.87
C ILE A 62 -3.30 2.51 -2.83
N ASN A 63 -2.52 3.57 -2.69
CA ASN A 63 -1.08 3.51 -2.77
C ASN A 63 -0.45 4.13 -1.51
N TYR A 64 0.54 3.42 -0.97
CA TYR A 64 1.29 3.82 0.21
C TYR A 64 2.68 4.23 -0.26
N ILE A 65 3.11 5.46 0.06
CA ILE A 65 4.40 6.02 -0.37
C ILE A 65 5.25 6.27 0.87
N TRP A 66 6.52 5.89 0.82
CA TRP A 66 7.40 6.00 1.97
C TRP A 66 8.82 6.48 1.63
N GLU A 67 9.52 6.89 2.67
CA GLU A 67 10.96 7.12 2.67
C GLU A 67 11.64 6.09 3.59
N ILE A 68 12.83 5.61 3.21
CA ILE A 68 13.62 4.70 4.05
C ILE A 68 14.34 5.52 5.12
N LEU A 69 14.13 5.16 6.39
CA LEU A 69 14.86 5.71 7.53
C LEU A 69 16.06 4.86 7.93
N GLU A 70 15.91 3.53 7.89
CA GLU A 70 16.98 2.58 8.19
C GLU A 70 16.85 1.34 7.29
N LYS A 71 17.76 1.20 6.33
CA LYS A 71 17.81 0.06 5.42
C LYS A 71 18.46 -1.15 6.09
N LYS A 72 17.86 -2.33 5.96
CA LYS A 72 18.51 -3.61 6.23
C LYS A 72 19.18 -4.13 4.96
N GLU A 73 20.45 -4.54 5.06
CA GLU A 73 21.23 -5.01 3.90
C GLU A 73 21.13 -6.52 3.70
N ASP A 74 20.83 -7.28 4.75
CA ASP A 74 20.65 -8.73 4.67
C ASP A 74 19.28 -9.09 4.06
N GLU A 75 19.28 -10.00 3.07
CA GLU A 75 18.08 -10.43 2.36
C GLU A 75 17.02 -11.04 3.31
N ASP A 76 17.48 -11.71 4.37
CA ASP A 76 16.61 -12.30 5.41
C ASP A 76 15.97 -11.25 6.34
N GLU A 77 16.48 -10.01 6.35
CA GLU A 77 16.02 -8.92 7.21
C GLU A 77 15.39 -7.75 6.42
N VAL A 78 15.26 -7.87 5.08
CA VAL A 78 14.76 -6.77 4.24
C VAL A 78 13.39 -6.23 4.69
N LEU A 79 12.56 -7.12 5.24
CA LEU A 79 11.24 -6.84 5.80
C LEU A 79 11.29 -5.95 7.06
N ASP A 80 12.40 -5.98 7.80
CA ASP A 80 12.65 -5.18 9.00
C ASP A 80 13.22 -3.79 8.66
N THR A 81 13.31 -3.42 7.37
CA THR A 81 13.66 -2.07 6.94
C THR A 81 12.67 -1.06 7.52
N ILE A 82 13.20 -0.05 8.20
CA ILE A 82 12.39 0.98 8.84
C ILE A 82 12.09 2.07 7.82
N ILE A 83 10.80 2.29 7.61
CA ILE A 83 10.27 3.26 6.66
C ILE A 83 9.37 4.27 7.38
N LYS A 84 9.21 5.43 6.74
CA LYS A 84 8.24 6.43 7.16
C LYS A 84 7.24 6.67 6.04
N ILE A 85 5.95 6.54 6.35
CA ILE A 85 4.89 6.85 5.39
C ILE A 85 4.88 8.36 5.14
N THR A 86 5.03 8.73 3.88
CA THR A 86 5.08 10.12 3.43
C THR A 86 3.80 10.55 2.73
N ASP A 87 3.08 9.60 2.12
CA ASP A 87 1.76 9.84 1.54
C ASP A 87 0.94 8.56 1.49
N ILE A 88 -0.40 8.70 1.48
CA ILE A 88 -1.33 7.62 1.19
C ILE A 88 -2.40 8.20 0.26
N ASP A 89 -2.35 7.79 -1.01
CA ASP A 89 -3.15 8.38 -2.07
C ASP A 89 -3.99 7.36 -2.84
N TYR A 90 -4.89 7.89 -3.68
CA TYR A 90 -5.75 7.10 -4.54
C TYR A 90 -5.33 7.26 -5.98
N TYR A 91 -5.21 6.12 -6.64
CA TYR A 91 -5.03 6.07 -8.06
C TYR A 91 -6.29 5.50 -8.74
N ASN A 92 -6.83 6.26 -9.69
CA ASN A 92 -7.87 5.78 -10.60
C ASN A 92 -7.29 5.83 -12.02
N LYS A 93 -7.08 4.65 -12.60
CA LYS A 93 -6.66 4.56 -14.00
C LYS A 93 -7.87 4.91 -14.86
N LYS A 94 -8.03 6.18 -15.24
CA LYS A 94 -8.96 6.54 -16.31
C LYS A 94 -8.62 5.66 -17.52
N ILE A 95 -9.54 4.79 -17.90
CA ILE A 95 -9.45 4.08 -19.17
C ILE A 95 -9.42 5.17 -20.24
N LEU A 96 -8.27 5.36 -20.88
CA LEU A 96 -8.19 6.10 -22.13
C LEU A 96 -8.91 5.25 -23.18
N GLU A 97 -10.20 5.52 -23.37
CA GLU A 97 -10.95 5.00 -24.52
C GLU A 97 -10.17 5.37 -25.80
N HIS A 98 -9.68 4.36 -26.52
CA HIS A 98 -9.06 4.48 -27.85
C HIS A 98 -10.08 4.10 -28.92
#